data_AF-A0A2X3F8X0-F1
#
_entry.id   AF-A0A2X3F8X0-F1
#
_cell.length_a   1.000
_cell.length_b   1.000
_cell.length_c   1.000
_cell.angle_alpha   90.00
_cell.angle_beta   90.00
_cell.angle_gamma   90.00
#
_symmetry.space_group_name_H-M   'P 1'
#
loop_
_entity.id
_entity.type
_entity.pdbx_description
1 polymer ?
#
loop_
_entity_poly.entity_id
_entity_poly.type
_entity_poly.pdbx_seq_one_letter_code
_entity_poly.pdbx_strand_id
1 'polypeptide(L)' 'MFAHCDVNAFYASCQTAFRPDLKGRPVVVLSNNDGCVIAARRRRSRL' A
#
# COMPACT_ATOMS: atom_id res chain seq x y z
N MET A 1 2.13 -29.18 -9.65
CA MET A 1 2.55 -28.45 -8.42
C MET A 1 2.08 -27.01 -8.54
N PHE A 2 1.60 -26.38 -7.47
CA PHE A 2 1.11 -25.00 -7.48
C PHE A 2 1.69 -24.17 -6.33
N ALA A 3 1.81 -22.85 -6.53
CA ALA A 3 2.25 -21.88 -5.53
C ALA A 3 1.29 -20.69 -5.49
N HIS A 4 1.06 -20.13 -4.31
CA HIS A 4 0.23 -18.94 -4.10
C HIS A 4 1.13 -17.73 -3.81
N CYS A 5 0.92 -16.66 -4.55
CA CYS A 5 1.65 -15.40 -4.41
C CYS A 5 0.66 -14.28 -4.11
N ASP A 6 0.92 -13.52 -3.05
CA ASP A 6 0.15 -12.34 -2.66
C ASP A 6 1.10 -11.16 -2.36
N VAL A 7 0.59 -9.94 -2.50
CA VAL A 7 1.36 -8.71 -2.26
C VAL A 7 0.75 -7.91 -1.11
N ASN A 8 1.61 -7.59 -0.13
CA ASN A 8 1.24 -6.74 0.99
C ASN A 8 0.71 -5.38 0.54
N ALA A 9 -0.59 -5.15 0.76
CA ALA A 9 -1.27 -3.89 0.47
C ALA A 9 -0.94 -3.34 -0.93
N PHE A 10 -1.13 -4.15 -1.98
CA PHE A 10 -0.67 -3.92 -3.36
C PHE A 10 -0.76 -2.46 -3.83
N TYR A 11 -1.96 -1.87 -3.86
CA TYR A 11 -2.14 -0.49 -4.33
C TYR A 11 -1.31 0.54 -3.54
N ALA A 12 -1.27 0.42 -2.21
CA ALA A 12 -0.47 1.32 -1.37
C ALA A 12 1.05 1.08 -1.54
N SER A 13 1.45 -0.17 -1.77
CA SER A 13 2.84 -0.54 -2.04
C SER A 13 3.32 0.02 -3.38
N CYS A 14 2.51 -0.10 -4.44
CA CYS A 14 2.78 0.50 -5.74
C CYS A 14 2.95 2.03 -5.62
N GLN A 15 2.06 2.71 -4.90
CA GLN A 15 2.19 4.14 -4.67
C GLN A 15 3.56 4.48 -4.05
N THR A 16 3.99 3.79 -2.99
CA THR A 16 5.31 4.06 -2.38
C THR A 16 6.52 3.64 -3.22
N ALA A 17 6.34 2.74 -4.19
CA ALA A 17 7.40 2.36 -5.13
C ALA A 17 7.66 3.47 -6.14
N PHE A 18 6.60 4.13 -6.63
CA PHE A 18 6.69 5.22 -7.61
C PHE A 18 6.76 6.62 -6.96
N ARG A 19 6.41 6.74 -5.67
CA ARG A 19 6.51 7.96 -4.86
C ARG A 19 7.46 7.72 -3.68
N PRO A 20 8.79 7.83 -3.91
CA PRO A 20 9.78 7.58 -2.86
C PRO A 20 9.66 8.55 -1.68
N ASP A 21 9.05 9.73 -1.88
CA ASP A 21 8.71 10.70 -0.83
C ASP A 21 7.68 10.17 0.18
N LEU A 22 6.94 9.10 -0.15
CA LEU A 22 6.00 8.43 0.76
C LEU A 22 6.66 7.33 1.59
N LYS A 23 7.97 7.06 1.42
CA LYS A 23 8.68 6.06 2.22
C LYS A 23 8.62 6.43 3.71
N GLY A 24 8.23 5.45 4.53
CA GLY A 24 8.12 5.64 5.98
C GLY A 24 6.90 6.47 6.41
N ARG A 25 5.98 6.80 5.50
CA ARG A 25 4.72 7.47 5.81
C ARG A 25 3.56 6.47 5.75
N PRO A 26 2.50 6.63 6.56
CA PRO A 26 1.27 5.88 6.36
C PRO A 26 0.64 6.30 5.01
N VAL A 27 0.12 5.32 4.26
CA VAL A 27 -0.48 5.55 2.93
C VAL A 27 -1.83 4.85 2.86
N VAL A 28 -2.84 5.58 2.38
CA VAL A 28 -4.20 5.07 2.13
C VAL A 28 -4.53 5.34 0.67
N VAL A 29 -5.14 4.36 0.00
CA VAL A 29 -5.64 4.49 -1.37
C VAL A 29 -7.15 4.38 -1.34
N LEU A 30 -7.82 5.38 -1.94
CA LEU A 30 -9.28 5.42 -2.07
C LEU A 30 -9.71 4.88 -3.45
N SER A 31 -10.90 4.31 -3.51
CA SER A 31 -11.61 4.04 -4.75
C SER A 31 -12.15 5.34 -5.35
N ASN A 32 -12.51 5.30 -6.65
CA ASN A 32 -12.84 6.41 -7.53
C ASN A 32 -13.81 7.46 -6.91
N ASN A 33 -13.27 8.36 -6.10
CA ASN A 33 -13.96 9.45 -5.43
C ASN A 33 -15.19 9.05 -4.59
N ASP A 34 -15.35 7.76 -4.26
CA ASP A 34 -16.46 7.22 -3.46
C ASP A 34 -16.16 7.22 -1.95
N GLY A 35 -14.95 7.64 -1.57
CA GLY A 35 -14.48 7.67 -0.18
C GLY A 35 -14.16 6.29 0.39
N CYS A 36 -14.25 5.22 -0.40
CA CYS A 36 -13.99 3.86 0.06
C CYS A 36 -12.48 3.56 0.09
N VAL A 37 -11.97 3.07 1.22
CA VAL A 37 -10.56 2.68 1.35
C VAL A 37 -10.34 1.29 0.76
N ILE A 38 -9.54 1.18 -0.30
CA ILE A 38 -9.23 -0.10 -0.97
C ILE A 38 -7.87 -0.68 -0.59
N ALA A 39 -6.97 0.14 -0.08
CA ALA A 39 -5.69 -0.33 0.47
C ALA A 39 -5.17 0.63 1.52
N ALA A 40 -4.58 0.08 2.58
CA ALA A 40 -3.94 0.87 3.63
C ALA A 40 -2.60 0.23 4.03
N ARG A 41 -1.57 1.06 4.11
CA ARG A 41 -0.23 0.68 4.55
C ARG A 41 0.16 1.49 5.77
N ARG A 42 0.55 0.78 6.83
CA ARG A 42 1.03 1.41 8.08
C ARG A 42 2.46 1.90 7.93
N ARG A 43 2.81 2.94 8.69
CA ARG A 43 4.20 3.33 8.89
C ARG A 43 4.94 2.16 9.53
N ARG A 44 6.05 1.74 8.91
CA ARG A 44 6.94 0.75 9.53
C ARG A 44 7.72 1.44 10.65
N SER A 45 7.48 1.08 11.91
CA SER A 45 8.38 1.42 13.00
C SER A 45 9.70 0.67 12.78
N ARG A 46 10.82 1.40 12.81
CA ARG A 46 12.14 0.76 12.92
C ARG A 46 12.26 0.29 14.36
N LEU A 47 12.22 -1.03 14.56
CA LEU A 47 12.91 -1.69 15.66
C LEU A 47 14.33 -1.98 15.17
#